data_AF-A0AAN8HLH9-F1
#
_entry.id   AF-A0AAN8HLH9-F1
#
_cell.length_a   1.000
_cell.length_b   1.000
_cell.length_c   1.000
_cell.angle_alpha   90.00
_cell.angle_beta   90.00
_cell.angle_gamma   90.00
#
_symmetry.space_group_name_H-M   'P 1'
#
loop_
_entity.id
_entity.type
_entity.pdbx_description
1 polymer ?
#
loop_
_entity_poly.entity_id
_entity_poly.type
_entity_poly.pdbx_seq_one_letter_code
_entity_poly.pdbx_strand_id
1 'polypeptide(L)'
;MSFSRLKTPPVIRTEEELKEKISLLEALSDIQIAVKMVQSSGDSDEHPVDRQYSSLQCQLQPLDSGTNEFQVVEKYLQSTHATTHNDYTMTVLDIFSVDRAGETSNFLSQMHNRTLLWHGSRLSNWCGILSQGLRVAPPEAPVTGYMFGKGIYFADMSSKSANYCFANQSNHTGLLLLSEVALGDCNELVMADYEAQNLPAGKHSVKGLGQTGPDPKNAVTLYVSLHSHISYRPIAVTQQHT
;
A
#
# COMPACT_ATOMS: atom_id res chain seq x y z
N MET A 1 14.94 -1.15 19.60
CA MET A 1 15.11 -1.99 20.80
C MET A 1 16.54 -1.81 21.30
N SER A 2 16.74 -1.22 22.47
CA SER A 2 18.07 -1.24 23.11
C SER A 2 18.23 -2.61 23.76
N PHE A 3 19.16 -3.42 23.25
CA PHE A 3 19.55 -4.63 23.96
C PHE A 3 20.22 -4.17 25.26
N SER A 4 19.60 -4.51 26.40
CA SER A 4 20.21 -4.24 27.70
C SER A 4 21.59 -4.90 27.74
N ARG A 5 22.55 -4.29 28.45
CA ARG A 5 23.97 -4.71 28.55
C ARG A 5 24.21 -6.17 29.00
N LEU A 6 23.15 -6.94 29.26
CA LEU A 6 23.16 -8.30 29.80
C LEU A 6 22.66 -9.37 28.80
N LYS A 7 22.22 -9.01 27.59
CA LYS A 7 21.80 -9.98 26.58
C LYS A 7 22.66 -9.88 25.32
N THR A 8 23.28 -10.99 24.95
CA THR A 8 23.95 -11.14 23.65
C THR A 8 22.94 -10.82 22.55
N PRO A 9 23.29 -9.92 21.59
CA PRO A 9 22.41 -9.63 20.47
C PRO A 9 22.02 -10.92 19.74
N PRO A 10 20.72 -11.12 19.45
CA PRO A 10 20.26 -12.30 18.75
C PRO A 10 20.80 -12.33 17.32
N VAL A 11 21.23 -13.51 16.87
CA VAL A 11 21.65 -13.76 15.48
C VAL A 11 20.40 -13.92 14.62
N ILE A 12 20.37 -13.27 13.46
CA ILE A 12 19.33 -13.44 12.44
C ILE A 12 19.56 -14.78 11.73
N ARG A 13 18.60 -15.70 11.84
CA ARG A 13 18.68 -17.06 11.32
C ARG A 13 17.56 -17.43 10.36
N THR A 14 16.44 -16.69 10.34
CA THR A 14 15.29 -17.00 9.49
C THR A 14 14.96 -15.86 8.53
N GLU A 15 14.18 -16.17 7.48
CA GLU A 15 13.70 -15.19 6.51
C GLU A 15 12.74 -14.18 7.16
N GLU A 16 11.94 -14.62 8.13
CA GLU A 16 11.04 -13.76 8.90
C GLU A 16 11.83 -12.73 9.71
N GLU A 17 12.87 -13.17 10.43
CA GLU A 17 13.74 -12.26 11.18
C GLU A 17 14.45 -11.25 10.25
N LEU A 18 14.84 -11.68 9.05
CA LEU A 18 15.40 -10.80 8.03
C LEU A 18 14.38 -9.76 7.54
N LYS A 19 13.15 -10.18 7.21
CA LYS A 19 12.04 -9.32 6.81
C LYS A 19 11.72 -8.27 7.88
N GLU A 20 11.74 -8.65 9.15
CA GLU A 20 11.58 -7.69 10.24
C GLU A 20 12.66 -6.60 10.25
N LYS A 21 13.93 -6.95 9.95
CA LYS A 21 15.01 -5.96 9.90
C LYS A 21 14.92 -5.07 8.67
N ILE A 22 14.52 -5.61 7.53
CA ILE A 22 14.22 -4.82 6.32
C ILE A 22 13.11 -3.81 6.63
N SER A 23 11.98 -4.27 7.18
CA SER A 23 10.86 -3.42 7.57
C SER A 23 11.28 -2.32 8.56
N LEU A 24 12.18 -2.64 9.50
CA LEU A 24 12.74 -1.64 10.41
C LEU A 24 13.57 -0.58 9.68
N LEU A 25 14.41 -0.96 8.71
CA LEU A 25 15.23 -0.02 7.94
C LEU A 25 14.36 0.87 7.03
N GLU A 26 13.34 0.31 6.40
CA GLU A 26 12.36 1.06 5.61
C GLU A 26 11.65 2.11 6.48
N ALA A 27 11.17 1.71 7.66
CA ALA A 27 10.54 2.64 8.61
C ALA A 27 11.49 3.75 9.09
N LEU A 28 12.77 3.44 9.33
CA LEU A 28 13.77 4.45 9.71
C LEU A 28 14.03 5.44 8.57
N SER A 29 14.04 4.98 7.32
CA SER A 29 14.18 5.84 6.13
C SER A 29 12.99 6.79 5.99
N ASP A 30 11.76 6.29 6.15
CA ASP A 30 10.55 7.12 6.09
C ASP A 30 10.45 8.10 7.26
N ILE A 31 10.86 7.70 8.46
CA ILE A 31 10.98 8.62 9.60
C ILE A 31 11.99 9.72 9.30
N GLN A 32 13.14 9.40 8.70
CA GLN A 32 14.13 10.40 8.32
C GLN A 32 13.57 11.42 7.32
N ILE A 33 12.77 10.96 6.35
CA ILE A 33 12.06 11.83 5.40
C ILE A 33 11.10 12.76 6.15
N ALA A 34 10.26 12.20 7.01
CA ALA A 34 9.32 12.98 7.81
C ALA A 34 10.02 14.03 8.70
N VAL A 35 11.14 13.67 9.34
CA VAL A 35 11.92 14.62 10.15
C VAL A 35 12.51 15.75 9.29
N LYS A 36 13.07 15.43 8.11
CA LYS A 36 13.61 16.45 7.19
C LYS A 36 12.52 17.41 6.73
N MET A 37 11.34 16.89 6.42
CA MET A 37 10.16 17.65 6.02
C MET A 37 9.75 18.67 7.10
N VAL A 38 9.70 18.22 8.36
CA VAL A 38 9.40 19.09 9.52
C VAL A 38 10.52 20.11 9.79
N GLN A 39 11.79 19.80 9.51
CA GLN A 39 12.90 20.72 9.73
C GLN A 39 13.03 21.80 8.65
N SER A 40 12.58 21.52 7.42
CA SER A 40 12.66 22.46 6.29
C SER A 40 11.63 23.59 6.34
N SER A 41 10.70 23.60 7.31
CA SER A 41 9.74 24.68 7.47
C SER A 41 10.40 25.89 8.12
N GLY A 42 10.74 26.91 7.32
CA GLY A 42 11.19 28.22 7.83
C GLY A 42 10.11 28.96 8.61
N ASP A 43 10.46 30.07 9.26
CA ASP A 43 9.50 30.97 9.90
C ASP A 43 8.55 31.54 8.83
N SER A 44 7.27 31.22 8.96
CA SER A 44 6.19 31.78 8.14
C SER A 44 4.96 32.00 9.03
N ASP A 45 3.94 32.70 8.52
CA ASP A 45 2.67 32.91 9.24
C ASP A 45 1.67 31.76 9.02
N GLU A 46 2.01 30.77 8.18
CA GLU A 46 1.14 29.63 7.83
C GLU A 46 1.02 28.64 8.99
N HIS A 47 -0.12 27.98 9.20
CA HIS A 47 -0.23 27.00 10.27
C HIS A 47 0.75 25.82 10.05
N PRO A 48 1.44 25.31 11.09
CA PRO A 48 2.46 24.26 10.91
C PRO A 48 1.94 22.98 10.22
N VAL A 49 0.68 22.61 10.48
CA VAL A 49 0.05 21.45 9.83
C VAL A 49 -0.16 21.70 8.33
N ASP A 50 -0.51 22.91 7.93
CA ASP A 50 -0.74 23.26 6.53
C ASP A 50 0.59 23.24 5.75
N ARG A 51 1.68 23.71 6.38
CA ARG A 51 3.03 23.58 5.83
C ARG A 51 3.43 22.12 5.62
N GLN A 52 3.20 21.27 6.62
CA GLN A 52 3.48 19.84 6.54
C GLN A 52 2.66 19.18 5.43
N TYR A 53 1.37 19.48 5.37
CA TYR A 53 0.49 18.99 4.31
C TYR A 53 0.96 19.44 2.92
N SER A 54 1.27 20.73 2.75
CA SER A 54 1.81 21.28 1.50
C SER A 54 3.11 20.59 1.07
N SER A 55 3.99 20.26 2.02
CA SER A 55 5.24 19.55 1.76
C SER A 55 5.07 18.09 1.34
N LEU A 56 3.89 17.49 1.57
CA LEU A 56 3.56 16.17 1.01
C LEU A 56 3.37 16.23 -0.50
N GLN A 57 3.06 17.39 -1.09
CA GLN A 57 2.76 17.52 -2.53
C GLN A 57 1.71 16.48 -2.99
N CYS A 58 0.76 16.19 -2.11
CA CYS A 58 -0.24 15.16 -2.28
C CYS A 58 -1.57 15.69 -1.75
N GLN A 59 -2.54 15.85 -2.65
CA GLN A 59 -3.87 16.31 -2.28
C GLN A 59 -4.64 15.15 -1.66
N LEU A 60 -5.17 15.37 -0.46
CA LEU A 60 -6.08 14.47 0.23
C LEU A 60 -7.44 15.18 0.35
N GLN A 61 -8.50 14.59 -0.17
CA GLN A 61 -9.86 15.11 -0.02
C GLN A 61 -10.75 14.08 0.67
N PRO A 62 -11.39 14.41 1.80
CA PRO A 62 -12.30 13.49 2.47
C PRO A 62 -13.49 13.17 1.57
N LEU A 63 -13.86 11.90 1.53
CA LEU A 63 -15.06 11.43 0.85
C LEU A 63 -16.24 11.40 1.82
N ASP A 64 -17.38 11.91 1.38
CA ASP A 64 -18.64 11.83 2.12
C ASP A 64 -19.12 10.36 2.15
N SER A 65 -19.52 9.89 3.32
CA SER A 65 -20.01 8.52 3.55
C SER A 65 -21.31 8.20 2.79
N GLY A 66 -22.06 9.22 2.36
CA GLY A 66 -23.22 9.08 1.49
C GLY A 66 -22.87 8.76 0.02
N THR A 67 -21.61 8.87 -0.39
CA THR A 67 -21.20 8.65 -1.78
C THR A 67 -21.13 7.17 -2.14
N ASN A 68 -21.36 6.86 -3.43
CA ASN A 68 -21.24 5.50 -3.95
C ASN A 68 -19.79 5.00 -3.82
N GLU A 69 -18.81 5.88 -4.03
CA GLU A 69 -17.39 5.58 -3.90
C GLU A 69 -17.05 5.10 -2.49
N PHE A 70 -17.54 5.79 -1.45
CA PHE A 70 -17.34 5.38 -0.06
C PHE A 70 -17.94 3.99 0.20
N GLN A 71 -19.20 3.78 -0.18
CA GLN A 71 -19.90 2.51 0.04
C GLN A 71 -19.25 1.33 -0.68
N VAL A 72 -18.76 1.54 -1.91
CA VAL A 72 -18.05 0.50 -2.67
C VAL A 72 -16.73 0.13 -2.00
N VAL A 73 -15.96 1.12 -1.52
CA VAL A 73 -14.70 0.88 -0.83
C VAL A 73 -14.93 0.21 0.53
N GLU A 74 -15.93 0.64 1.30
CA GLU A 74 -16.30 -0.01 2.56
C GLU A 74 -16.72 -1.46 2.32
N LYS A 75 -17.58 -1.71 1.33
CA LYS A 75 -17.96 -3.08 0.96
C LYS A 75 -16.75 -3.90 0.49
N TYR A 76 -15.83 -3.30 -0.26
CA TYR A 76 -14.62 -3.97 -0.71
C TYR A 76 -13.74 -4.38 0.47
N LEU A 77 -13.57 -3.50 1.47
CA LEU A 77 -12.86 -3.79 2.71
C LEU A 77 -13.46 -5.01 3.42
N GLN A 78 -14.78 -4.99 3.66
CA GLN A 78 -15.46 -6.04 4.43
C GLN A 78 -15.51 -7.37 3.68
N SER A 79 -15.89 -7.33 2.40
CA SER A 79 -16.04 -8.55 1.59
C SER A 79 -14.73 -9.24 1.25
N THR A 80 -13.59 -8.58 1.40
CA THR A 80 -12.27 -9.19 1.13
C THR A 80 -11.43 -9.40 2.37
N HIS A 81 -12.07 -9.40 3.54
CA HIS A 81 -11.46 -9.85 4.78
C HIS A 81 -11.34 -11.37 4.77
N ALA A 82 -10.13 -11.89 4.61
CA ALA A 82 -9.86 -13.32 4.56
C ALA A 82 -10.32 -14.04 5.84
N THR A 83 -11.02 -15.17 5.68
CA THR A 83 -11.57 -15.98 6.79
C THR A 83 -10.51 -16.51 7.76
N THR A 84 -9.26 -16.63 7.31
CA THR A 84 -8.11 -17.06 8.12
C THR A 84 -7.54 -15.96 9.01
N HIS A 85 -7.90 -14.69 8.80
CA HIS A 85 -7.46 -13.55 9.61
C HIS A 85 -8.59 -13.15 10.58
N ASN A 86 -8.98 -14.08 11.45
CA ASN A 86 -10.16 -13.95 12.31
C ASN A 86 -9.84 -13.44 13.73
N ASP A 87 -8.62 -12.99 13.97
CA ASP A 87 -8.14 -12.41 15.21
C ASP A 87 -8.52 -10.92 15.38
N TYR A 88 -9.00 -10.27 14.32
CA TYR A 88 -9.49 -8.90 14.33
C TYR A 88 -10.60 -8.66 13.29
N THR A 89 -11.32 -7.55 13.47
CA THR A 89 -12.22 -6.97 12.47
C THR A 89 -11.72 -5.58 12.09
N MET A 90 -12.19 -5.05 10.96
CA MET A 90 -11.86 -3.69 10.51
C MET A 90 -13.13 -2.86 10.35
N THR A 91 -13.07 -1.59 10.73
CA THR A 91 -14.14 -0.61 10.53
C THR A 91 -13.55 0.60 9.83
N VAL A 92 -14.22 1.07 8.77
CA VAL A 92 -13.83 2.30 8.08
C VAL A 92 -14.16 3.48 9.00
N LEU A 93 -13.16 4.31 9.29
CA LEU A 93 -13.37 5.58 10.01
C LEU A 93 -13.61 6.71 9.02
N ASP A 94 -12.66 6.89 8.10
CA ASP A 94 -12.69 7.91 7.06
C ASP A 94 -12.07 7.36 5.78
N ILE A 95 -12.48 7.92 4.64
CA ILE A 95 -11.85 7.64 3.34
C ILE A 95 -11.44 8.97 2.73
N PHE A 96 -10.21 9.02 2.23
CA PHE A 96 -9.67 10.17 1.51
C PHE A 96 -9.37 9.76 0.08
N SER A 97 -9.82 10.55 -0.88
CA SER A 97 -9.26 10.49 -2.23
C SER A 97 -7.87 11.08 -2.23
N VAL A 98 -6.97 10.45 -2.98
CA VAL A 98 -5.53 10.77 -3.00
C VAL A 98 -5.15 11.18 -4.42
N ASP A 99 -4.60 12.37 -4.58
CA ASP A 99 -4.03 12.86 -5.83
C ASP A 99 -2.61 13.35 -5.58
N ARG A 100 -1.63 12.49 -5.89
CA ARG A 100 -0.21 12.79 -5.71
C ARG A 100 0.36 13.44 -6.95
N ALA A 101 1.06 14.56 -6.77
CA ALA A 101 1.63 15.32 -7.87
C ALA A 101 2.49 14.45 -8.81
N GLY A 102 2.13 14.46 -10.09
CA GLY A 102 2.83 13.73 -11.15
C GLY A 102 2.44 12.25 -11.31
N GLU A 103 1.63 11.64 -10.44
CA GLU A 103 1.22 10.24 -10.65
C GLU A 103 0.32 10.09 -11.86
N THR A 104 -0.68 10.96 -12.02
CA THR A 104 -1.60 10.86 -13.16
C THR A 104 -0.88 10.95 -14.50
N SER A 105 0.15 11.79 -14.62
CA SER A 105 0.93 11.95 -15.86
C SER A 105 1.90 10.79 -16.11
N ASN A 106 2.45 10.18 -15.06
CA ASN A 106 3.38 9.05 -15.18
C ASN A 106 2.66 7.69 -15.25
N PHE A 107 1.37 7.65 -14.95
CA PHE A 107 0.59 6.42 -14.94
C PHE A 107 0.45 5.81 -16.35
N LEU A 108 0.65 4.50 -16.45
CA LEU A 108 0.54 3.72 -17.68
C LEU A 108 -0.93 3.50 -18.08
N SER A 109 -1.64 4.59 -18.38
CA SER A 109 -3.08 4.62 -18.63
C SER A 109 -3.55 3.77 -19.82
N GLN A 110 -2.65 3.45 -20.75
CA GLN A 110 -2.92 2.63 -21.93
C GLN A 110 -2.73 1.12 -21.67
N MET A 111 -2.15 0.75 -20.53
CA MET A 111 -1.99 -0.65 -20.14
C MET A 111 -3.35 -1.27 -19.83
N HIS A 112 -3.56 -2.51 -20.29
CA HIS A 112 -4.74 -3.30 -19.90
C HIS A 112 -4.60 -3.85 -18.48
N ASN A 113 -5.64 -4.54 -18.01
CA ASN A 113 -5.67 -5.19 -16.70
C ASN A 113 -5.34 -4.20 -15.56
N ARG A 114 -6.12 -3.12 -15.49
CA ARG A 114 -6.02 -2.13 -14.42
C ARG A 114 -6.96 -2.51 -13.28
N THR A 115 -6.42 -2.65 -12.08
CA THR A 115 -7.15 -3.18 -10.93
C THR A 115 -6.89 -2.29 -9.72
N LEU A 116 -7.92 -2.08 -8.90
CA LEU A 116 -7.78 -1.39 -7.62
C LEU A 116 -7.29 -2.41 -6.60
N LEU A 117 -6.12 -2.20 -6.00
CA LEU A 117 -5.52 -3.15 -5.07
C LEU A 117 -5.09 -2.48 -3.77
N TRP A 118 -5.09 -3.27 -2.69
CA TRP A 118 -4.73 -2.84 -1.35
C TRP A 118 -3.23 -2.84 -1.12
N HIS A 119 -2.73 -1.81 -0.48
CA HIS A 119 -1.40 -1.75 0.12
C HIS A 119 -1.51 -1.32 1.59
N GLY A 120 -0.83 -2.05 2.48
CA GLY A 120 -0.77 -1.73 3.91
C GLY A 120 0.67 -1.49 4.33
N SER A 121 0.86 -0.56 5.26
CA SER A 121 2.17 -0.19 5.78
C SER A 121 2.05 0.37 7.18
N ARG A 122 3.17 0.35 7.93
CA ARG A 122 3.24 0.90 9.29
C ARG A 122 2.87 2.38 9.28
N LEU A 123 2.26 2.87 10.36
CA LEU A 123 1.82 4.26 10.46
C LEU A 123 2.97 5.28 10.23
N SER A 124 4.19 4.93 10.63
CA SER A 124 5.40 5.74 10.44
C SER A 124 5.78 6.01 8.98
N ASN A 125 5.29 5.19 8.04
CA ASN A 125 5.76 5.18 6.66
C ASN A 125 4.94 6.10 5.76
N TRP A 126 3.73 6.50 6.18
CA TRP A 126 2.78 7.21 5.32
C TRP A 126 3.24 8.59 4.87
N CYS A 127 4.01 9.32 5.69
CA CYS A 127 4.60 10.59 5.24
C CYS A 127 5.55 10.39 4.05
N GLY A 128 6.36 9.32 4.08
CA GLY A 128 7.24 8.94 2.97
C GLY A 128 6.46 8.49 1.74
N ILE A 129 5.45 7.63 1.93
CA ILE A 129 4.60 7.11 0.85
C ILE A 129 3.82 8.24 0.16
N LEU A 130 3.18 9.13 0.92
CA LEU A 130 2.38 10.21 0.34
C LEU A 130 3.25 11.26 -0.36
N SER A 131 4.45 11.55 0.16
CA SER A 131 5.35 12.55 -0.44
C SER A 131 6.15 12.04 -1.64
N GLN A 132 6.54 10.78 -1.65
CA GLN A 132 7.46 10.23 -2.66
C GLN A 132 6.84 9.12 -3.51
N GLY A 133 5.65 8.66 -3.18
CA GLY A 133 5.03 7.47 -3.76
C GLY A 133 5.58 6.17 -3.18
N LEU A 134 4.99 5.06 -3.60
CA LEU A 134 5.51 3.72 -3.32
C LEU A 134 6.82 3.50 -4.09
N ARG A 135 7.86 3.02 -3.41
CA ARG A 135 9.21 2.85 -3.98
C ARG A 135 9.60 1.38 -3.99
N VAL A 136 10.33 0.98 -5.03
CA VAL A 136 11.00 -0.31 -5.05
C VAL A 136 12.16 -0.30 -4.06
N ALA A 137 12.36 -1.41 -3.36
CA ALA A 137 13.48 -1.58 -2.45
C ALA A 137 14.83 -1.28 -3.14
N PRO A 138 15.78 -0.65 -2.44
CA PRO A 138 17.01 -0.21 -3.07
C PRO A 138 17.92 -1.41 -3.44
N PRO A 139 18.89 -1.27 -4.37
CA PRO A 139 19.72 -2.37 -4.86
C PRO A 139 20.49 -3.12 -3.77
N GLU A 140 20.89 -2.43 -2.70
CA GLU A 140 21.62 -2.98 -1.55
C GLU A 140 20.76 -3.82 -0.60
N ALA A 141 19.42 -3.69 -0.64
CA ALA A 141 18.54 -4.50 0.20
C ALA A 141 18.64 -5.99 -0.21
N PRO A 142 18.63 -6.95 0.74
CA PRO A 142 18.72 -8.37 0.39
C PRO A 142 17.44 -8.85 -0.30
N VAL A 143 17.58 -9.51 -1.45
CA VAL A 143 16.44 -9.98 -2.27
C VAL A 143 15.62 -11.07 -1.56
N THR A 144 16.27 -11.87 -0.71
CA THR A 144 15.62 -12.97 0.04
C THR A 144 14.53 -12.52 1.01
N GLY A 145 14.42 -11.22 1.30
CA GLY A 145 13.30 -10.65 2.06
C GLY A 145 12.02 -10.44 1.24
N TYR A 146 12.07 -10.60 -0.09
CA TYR A 146 10.99 -10.27 -1.00
C TYR A 146 10.57 -11.51 -1.80
N MET A 147 9.39 -12.07 -1.49
CA MET A 147 8.93 -13.38 -1.99
C MET A 147 8.95 -13.53 -3.53
N PHE A 148 8.80 -12.43 -4.25
CA PHE A 148 8.80 -12.37 -5.72
C PHE A 148 9.78 -11.32 -6.26
N GLY A 149 10.91 -11.11 -5.57
CA GLY A 149 11.91 -10.12 -5.93
C GLY A 149 11.51 -8.68 -5.56
N LYS A 150 12.34 -7.70 -5.89
CA LYS A 150 12.12 -6.31 -5.47
C LYS A 150 11.07 -5.66 -6.37
N GLY A 151 9.98 -5.22 -5.76
CA GLY A 151 8.87 -4.58 -6.45
C GLY A 151 7.93 -3.91 -5.47
N ILE A 152 6.83 -3.37 -5.99
CA ILE A 152 5.75 -2.82 -5.17
C ILE A 152 4.69 -3.91 -5.04
N TYR A 153 4.37 -4.26 -3.79
CA TYR A 153 3.47 -5.36 -3.46
C TYR A 153 2.06 -4.85 -3.14
N PHE A 154 1.07 -5.52 -3.71
CA PHE A 154 -0.35 -5.25 -3.49
C PHE A 154 -1.10 -6.56 -3.22
N ALA A 155 -2.31 -6.45 -2.66
CA ALA A 155 -3.22 -7.57 -2.50
C ALA A 155 -4.64 -7.21 -2.95
N ASP A 156 -5.37 -8.20 -3.43
CA ASP A 156 -6.82 -8.13 -3.69
C ASP A 156 -7.67 -8.40 -2.44
N MET A 157 -7.06 -8.97 -1.39
CA MET A 157 -7.65 -9.22 -0.07
C MET A 157 -7.24 -8.15 0.95
N SER A 158 -8.22 -7.45 1.52
CA SER A 158 -8.00 -6.33 2.45
C SER A 158 -7.17 -6.73 3.67
N SER A 159 -7.54 -7.82 4.35
CA SER A 159 -6.87 -8.25 5.58
C SER A 159 -5.43 -8.76 5.35
N LYS A 160 -5.10 -9.20 4.13
CA LYS A 160 -3.71 -9.53 3.76
C LYS A 160 -2.82 -8.30 3.79
N SER A 161 -3.30 -7.18 3.24
CA SER A 161 -2.60 -5.90 3.32
C SER A 161 -2.67 -5.29 4.72
N ALA A 162 -3.78 -5.43 5.44
CA ALA A 162 -3.94 -4.89 6.81
C ALA A 162 -2.93 -5.46 7.82
N ASN A 163 -2.52 -6.73 7.66
CA ASN A 163 -1.46 -7.32 8.50
C ASN A 163 -0.13 -6.55 8.43
N TYR A 164 0.14 -5.82 7.34
CA TYR A 164 1.33 -4.97 7.19
C TYR A 164 1.20 -3.62 7.89
N CYS A 165 0.04 -3.27 8.44
CA CYS A 165 -0.15 -2.05 9.22
C CYS A 165 0.41 -2.17 10.65
N PHE A 166 0.57 -3.40 11.16
CA PHE A 166 1.02 -3.69 12.54
C PHE A 166 0.21 -2.95 13.62
N ALA A 167 -1.08 -2.74 13.37
CA ALA A 167 -2.02 -2.25 14.38
C ALA A 167 -2.14 -3.24 15.54
N ASN A 168 -2.46 -2.75 16.73
CA ASN A 168 -2.61 -3.57 17.94
C ASN A 168 -3.59 -2.90 18.91
N GLN A 169 -3.90 -3.55 20.03
CA GLN A 169 -4.89 -3.04 21.00
C GLN A 169 -4.55 -1.64 21.55
N SER A 170 -3.26 -1.33 21.70
CA SER A 170 -2.82 0.00 22.18
C SER A 170 -2.79 1.07 21.07
N ASN A 171 -2.63 0.66 19.81
CA ASN A 171 -2.66 1.52 18.64
C ASN A 171 -3.46 0.84 17.53
N HIS A 172 -4.78 1.00 17.61
CA HIS A 172 -5.76 0.26 16.81
C HIS A 172 -6.17 1.00 15.53
N THR A 173 -5.58 2.16 15.25
CA THR A 173 -5.80 2.90 14.01
C THR A 173 -4.69 2.59 13.02
N GLY A 174 -5.07 1.98 11.90
CA GLY A 174 -4.20 1.75 10.74
C GLY A 174 -4.69 2.52 9.53
N LEU A 175 -3.81 2.72 8.55
CA LEU A 175 -4.18 3.24 7.23
C LEU A 175 -3.99 2.13 6.20
N LEU A 176 -4.87 2.10 5.21
CA LEU A 176 -4.78 1.25 4.03
C LEU A 176 -4.86 2.15 2.80
N LEU A 177 -4.08 1.81 1.78
CA LEU A 177 -4.08 2.51 0.51
C LEU A 177 -4.72 1.61 -0.56
N LEU A 178 -5.60 2.20 -1.35
CA LEU A 178 -6.07 1.65 -2.61
C LEU A 178 -5.39 2.37 -3.75
N SER A 179 -4.80 1.63 -4.68
CA SER A 179 -4.14 2.20 -5.86
C SER A 179 -4.65 1.54 -7.13
N GLU A 180 -4.82 2.33 -8.19
CA GLU A 180 -5.02 1.80 -9.55
C GLU A 180 -3.68 1.22 -10.02
N VAL A 181 -3.60 -0.10 -10.16
CA VAL A 181 -2.39 -0.80 -10.59
C VAL A 181 -2.56 -1.30 -12.00
N ALA A 182 -1.72 -0.82 -12.91
CA ALA A 182 -1.64 -1.27 -14.30
C ALA A 182 -0.84 -2.58 -14.40
N LEU A 183 -1.51 -3.71 -14.26
CA LEU A 183 -0.84 -5.03 -14.19
C LEU A 183 -0.39 -5.53 -15.56
N GLY A 184 -1.10 -5.17 -16.64
CA GLY A 184 -0.88 -5.74 -17.97
C GLY A 184 -0.94 -7.27 -17.95
N ASP A 185 -0.10 -7.91 -18.76
CA ASP A 185 0.08 -9.37 -18.72
C ASP A 185 0.93 -9.81 -17.54
N CYS A 186 0.33 -10.55 -16.61
CA CYS A 186 1.00 -11.09 -15.44
C CYS A 186 1.81 -12.36 -15.74
N ASN A 187 2.99 -12.47 -15.12
CA ASN A 187 3.69 -13.73 -14.94
C ASN A 187 3.13 -14.43 -13.69
N GLU A 188 2.41 -15.54 -13.87
CA GLU A 188 1.76 -16.24 -12.78
C GLU A 188 2.70 -17.26 -12.13
N LEU A 189 2.87 -17.18 -10.82
CA LEU A 189 3.78 -18.04 -10.06
C LEU A 189 3.06 -18.67 -8.86
N VAL A 190 3.25 -19.97 -8.67
CA VAL A 190 2.67 -20.72 -7.53
C VAL A 190 3.61 -20.71 -6.32
N MET A 191 4.92 -20.73 -6.57
CA MET A 191 5.96 -20.77 -5.55
C MET A 191 6.74 -19.45 -5.54
N ALA A 192 7.33 -19.12 -4.39
CA ALA A 192 8.23 -17.97 -4.27
C ALA A 192 9.39 -18.07 -5.26
N ASP A 193 9.74 -16.93 -5.86
CA ASP A 193 10.85 -16.79 -6.79
C ASP A 193 11.48 -15.41 -6.59
N TYR A 194 12.61 -15.38 -5.91
CA TYR A 194 13.34 -14.16 -5.58
C TYR A 194 13.84 -13.41 -6.83
N GLU A 195 13.92 -14.07 -7.98
CA GLU A 195 14.32 -13.48 -9.26
C GLU A 195 13.14 -13.12 -10.17
N ALA A 196 11.88 -13.20 -9.67
CA ALA A 196 10.68 -12.93 -10.46
C ALA A 196 10.57 -11.49 -11.01
N GLN A 197 11.40 -10.57 -10.50
CA GLN A 197 11.60 -9.23 -11.08
C GLN A 197 12.15 -9.29 -12.52
N ASN A 198 12.84 -10.38 -12.89
CA ASN A 198 13.30 -10.63 -14.25
C ASN A 198 12.14 -11.18 -15.10
N LEU A 199 11.24 -10.28 -15.50
CA LEU A 199 10.00 -10.64 -16.19
C LEU A 199 10.27 -11.33 -17.55
N PRO A 200 9.55 -12.42 -17.86
CA PRO A 200 9.55 -12.99 -19.21
C PRO A 200 9.09 -11.98 -20.26
N ALA A 201 9.50 -12.18 -21.52
CA ALA A 201 9.13 -11.30 -22.62
C ALA A 201 7.60 -11.15 -22.73
N GLY A 202 7.13 -9.90 -22.82
CA GLY A 202 5.71 -9.56 -22.90
C GLY A 202 4.97 -9.58 -21.56
N LYS A 203 5.64 -9.85 -20.43
CA LYS A 203 5.04 -9.73 -19.09
C LYS A 203 5.40 -8.38 -18.47
N HIS A 204 4.49 -7.86 -17.65
CA HIS A 204 4.58 -6.52 -17.06
C HIS A 204 4.53 -6.54 -15.52
N SER A 205 4.00 -7.61 -14.94
CA SER A 205 3.86 -7.78 -13.50
C SER A 205 3.96 -9.26 -13.11
N VAL A 206 4.08 -9.54 -11.81
CA VAL A 206 4.05 -10.88 -11.24
C VAL A 206 2.77 -11.06 -10.45
N LYS A 207 2.12 -12.23 -10.60
CA LYS A 207 0.94 -12.62 -9.81
C LYS A 207 1.24 -13.92 -9.06
N GLY A 208 1.43 -13.80 -7.75
CA GLY A 208 1.49 -14.96 -6.87
C GLY A 208 0.10 -15.60 -6.73
N LEU A 209 -0.07 -16.83 -7.18
CA LEU A 209 -1.34 -17.55 -7.16
C LEU A 209 -1.64 -18.06 -5.74
N GLY A 210 -2.57 -17.39 -5.05
CA GLY A 210 -3.10 -17.84 -3.77
C GLY A 210 -4.16 -18.94 -3.92
N GLN A 211 -4.41 -19.70 -2.85
CA GLN A 211 -5.49 -20.69 -2.80
C GLN A 211 -6.88 -20.04 -2.79
N THR A 212 -6.98 -18.83 -2.24
CA THR A 212 -8.21 -18.06 -2.10
C THR A 212 -8.00 -16.69 -2.72
N GLY A 213 -9.02 -16.18 -3.42
CA GLY A 213 -9.10 -14.83 -3.91
C GLY A 213 -10.56 -14.43 -4.14
N PRO A 214 -10.84 -13.17 -4.47
CA PRO A 214 -12.18 -12.73 -4.85
C PRO A 214 -12.68 -13.42 -6.14
N ASP A 215 -13.99 -13.74 -6.23
CA ASP A 215 -14.56 -14.34 -7.44
C ASP A 215 -14.63 -13.30 -8.56
N PRO A 216 -13.95 -13.49 -9.71
CA PRO A 216 -13.97 -12.54 -10.82
C PRO A 216 -15.37 -12.15 -11.32
N LYS A 217 -16.39 -13.00 -11.11
CA LYS A 217 -17.79 -12.72 -11.48
C LYS A 217 -18.41 -11.57 -10.68
N ASN A 218 -17.85 -11.28 -9.50
CA ASN A 218 -18.30 -10.21 -8.62
C ASN A 218 -17.48 -8.92 -8.82
N ALA A 219 -16.73 -8.83 -9.92
CA ALA A 219 -16.01 -7.62 -10.27
C ALA A 219 -17.00 -6.48 -10.55
N VAL A 220 -16.89 -5.41 -9.78
CA VAL A 220 -17.57 -4.14 -10.03
C VAL A 220 -16.59 -3.14 -10.60
N THR A 221 -17.12 -2.16 -11.33
CA THR A 221 -16.33 -1.04 -11.84
C THR A 221 -16.53 0.16 -10.93
N LEU A 222 -15.48 0.60 -10.25
CA LEU A 222 -15.49 1.86 -9.53
C LEU A 222 -15.11 2.98 -10.50
N TYR A 223 -15.88 4.06 -10.48
CA TYR A 223 -15.67 5.26 -11.27
C TYR A 223 -15.16 6.36 -10.35
N VAL A 224 -13.86 6.59 -10.33
CA VAL A 224 -13.26 7.60 -9.44
C VAL A 224 -13.21 8.95 -10.15
N SER A 225 -13.63 10.01 -9.45
CA SER A 225 -13.50 11.40 -9.92
C SER A 225 -12.03 11.83 -9.87
N LEU A 226 -11.47 12.27 -11.00
CA LEU A 226 -10.14 12.89 -11.05
C LEU A 226 -10.30 14.42 -10.93
N HIS A 227 -9.57 15.05 -10.02
CA HIS A 227 -9.73 16.44 -9.58
C HIS A 227 -9.43 17.54 -10.62
N SER A 228 -9.46 17.22 -11.92
CA SER A 228 -9.26 18.20 -12.99
C SER A 228 -10.19 18.06 -14.19
N HIS A 229 -10.91 16.94 -14.34
CA HIS A 229 -11.86 16.74 -15.43
C HIS A 229 -13.00 15.84 -14.99
N ILE A 230 -14.23 16.14 -15.45
CA ILE A 230 -15.39 15.22 -15.39
C ILE A 230 -15.06 14.02 -16.28
N SER A 231 -14.23 13.12 -15.75
CA SER A 231 -13.68 11.97 -16.46
C SER A 231 -13.54 10.86 -15.44
N TYR A 232 -14.57 10.01 -15.42
CA TYR A 232 -14.60 8.82 -14.60
C TYR A 232 -13.77 7.73 -15.27
N ARG A 233 -12.84 7.12 -14.53
CA ARG A 233 -12.08 5.96 -15.03
C ARG A 233 -12.63 4.68 -14.43
N PRO A 234 -12.99 3.68 -15.25
CA PRO A 234 -13.44 2.39 -14.74
C PRO A 234 -12.25 1.62 -14.16
N ILE A 235 -12.35 1.26 -12.88
CA ILE A 235 -11.35 0.41 -12.20
C ILE A 235 -12.04 -0.85 -11.69
N ALA A 236 -11.49 -2.02 -12.03
CA ALA A 236 -12.01 -3.29 -11.55
C ALA A 236 -11.75 -3.46 -10.06
N VAL A 237 -12.81 -3.77 -9.31
CA VAL A 237 -12.81 -4.12 -7.89
C VAL A 237 -13.51 -5.46 -7.75
N THR A 238 -12.82 -6.50 -7.31
CA THR A 238 -13.42 -7.83 -7.18
C THR A 238 -13.83 -8.08 -5.72
N GLN A 239 -15.12 -8.23 -5.47
CA GLN A 239 -15.70 -8.44 -4.14
C GLN A 239 -15.98 -9.94 -3.90
N GLN A 240 -16.03 -10.41 -2.66
CA GLN A 240 -16.65 -11.72 -2.36
C GLN A 240 -18.14 -11.52 -2.04
N HIS A 241 -18.98 -12.51 -2.39
CA HIS A 241 -20.31 -12.58 -1.79
C HIS A 241 -20.17 -13.02 -0.34
N THR A 242 -20.76 -12.24 0.56
CA THR A 242 -21.02 -12.64 1.96
C THR A 242 -22.02 -13.78 2.02
#